data_AF-A0A449ARV0-F1
#
_entry.id   AF-A0A449ARV0-F1
#
_cell.length_a   1.000
_cell.length_b   1.000
_cell.length_c   1.000
_cell.angle_alpha   90.00
_cell.angle_beta   90.00
_cell.angle_gamma   90.00
#
_symmetry.space_group_name_H-M   'P 1'
#
loop_
_entity.id
_entity.type
_entity.pdbx_description
1 polymer ?
#
loop_
_entity_poly.entity_id
_entity_poly.type
_entity_poly.pdbx_seq_one_letter_code
_entity_poly.pdbx_strand_id
1 'polypeptide(L)'
;MPGVLELLNEAKRNGIKLSIASSSYNGPTILKKLGIIELFDFIVYPGDVKKGKPAPDIFIQAAEGIGLKTTECVGFEDAPAGVKGI
;
A
#
# COMPACT_ATOMS: atom_id res chain seq x y z
N MET A 1 9.14 8.01 9.11
CA MET A 1 10.28 8.38 8.27
C MET A 1 10.11 9.83 7.82
N PRO A 2 11.18 10.63 7.71
CA PRO A 2 11.11 11.96 7.12
C PRO A 2 10.54 11.92 5.69
N GLY A 3 9.83 12.97 5.27
CA GLY A 3 9.32 13.14 3.89
C GLY A 3 8.07 12.33 3.52
N VAL A 4 7.71 11.26 4.23
CA VAL A 4 6.57 10.40 3.87
C VAL A 4 5.24 11.17 3.89
N LEU A 5 4.96 11.95 4.93
CA LEU A 5 3.70 12.69 5.02
C LEU A 5 3.59 13.76 3.92
N GLU A 6 4.70 14.41 3.57
CA GLU A 6 4.76 15.39 2.49
C GLU A 6 4.44 14.74 1.14
N LEU A 7 5.08 13.61 0.85
CA LEU A 7 4.83 12.81 -0.35
C LEU A 7 3.37 12.37 -0.48
N LEU A 8 2.77 11.82 0.60
CA LEU A 8 1.38 11.37 0.57
C LEU A 8 0.40 12.52 0.31
N ASN A 9 0.65 13.68 0.93
CA ASN A 9 -0.17 14.88 0.71
C ASN A 9 0.00 15.43 -0.72
N GLU A 10 1.21 15.44 -1.25
CA GLU A 10 1.47 15.84 -2.63
C GLU A 10 0.80 14.91 -3.64
N ALA A 11 0.89 13.60 -3.42
CA ALA A 11 0.19 12.60 -4.23
C ALA A 11 -1.32 12.87 -4.26
N LYS A 12 -1.94 13.10 -3.09
CA LYS A 12 -3.37 13.46 -3.00
C LYS A 12 -3.70 14.75 -3.74
N ARG A 13 -2.89 15.80 -3.60
CA ARG A 13 -3.09 17.08 -4.33
C ARG A 13 -3.05 16.90 -5.84
N ASN A 14 -2.27 15.94 -6.34
CA ASN A 14 -2.15 15.61 -7.76
C ASN A 14 -3.16 14.54 -8.23
N GLY A 15 -4.10 14.13 -7.37
CA GLY A 15 -5.11 13.12 -7.72
C GLY A 15 -4.57 11.69 -7.82
N ILE A 16 -3.36 11.42 -7.33
CA ILE A 16 -2.76 10.09 -7.30
C ILE A 16 -3.44 9.26 -6.21
N LYS A 17 -3.84 8.03 -6.58
CA LYS A 17 -4.44 7.06 -5.65
C LYS A 17 -3.38 6.46 -4.75
N LEU A 18 -3.72 6.26 -3.48
CA LEU A 18 -2.83 5.70 -2.47
C LEU A 18 -3.42 4.41 -1.92
N SER A 19 -2.64 3.34 -1.92
CA SER A 19 -3.03 2.07 -1.30
C SER A 19 -1.91 1.46 -0.46
N ILE A 20 -2.30 0.58 0.47
CA ILE A 20 -1.37 -0.15 1.35
C ILE A 20 -1.37 -1.64 1.00
N ALA A 21 -0.18 -2.14 0.65
CA ALA A 21 0.12 -3.56 0.39
C ALA A 21 1.04 -4.14 1.49
N SER A 22 0.53 -4.25 2.73
CA SER A 22 1.31 -4.72 3.88
C SER A 22 0.89 -6.11 4.33
N SER A 23 1.84 -7.01 4.63
CA SER A 23 1.53 -8.32 5.21
C SER A 23 1.16 -8.28 6.70
N SER A 24 1.15 -7.10 7.33
CA SER A 24 0.86 -6.92 8.75
C SER A 24 -0.63 -6.75 9.03
N TYR A 25 -1.18 -7.57 9.92
CA TYR A 25 -2.54 -7.40 10.45
C TYR A 25 -2.71 -6.10 11.27
N ASN A 26 -1.60 -5.51 11.73
CA ASN A 26 -1.62 -4.28 12.53
C ASN A 26 -1.61 -3.00 11.68
N GLY A 27 -1.55 -3.11 10.35
CA GLY A 27 -1.49 -1.96 9.43
C GLY A 27 -2.52 -0.87 9.73
N PRO A 28 -3.84 -1.17 9.73
CA PRO A 28 -4.88 -0.19 10.03
C PRO A 28 -4.73 0.48 11.41
N THR A 29 -4.35 -0.29 12.43
CA THR A 29 -4.14 0.24 13.79
C THR A 29 -3.00 1.25 13.84
N ILE A 30 -1.90 0.97 13.14
CA ILE A 30 -0.74 1.87 13.07
C ILE A 30 -1.11 3.16 12.32
N LEU A 31 -1.76 3.04 11.15
CA LEU A 31 -2.19 4.19 10.36
C LEU A 31 -3.17 5.10 11.12
N LYS A 32 -4.10 4.52 11.91
CA LYS A 32 -5.00 5.27 12.80
C LYS A 32 -4.23 6.04 13.86
N LYS A 33 -3.28 5.39 14.55
CA LYS A 33 -2.44 6.03 15.58
C LYS A 33 -1.59 7.17 15.01
N LEU A 34 -1.16 7.04 13.77
CA LEU A 34 -0.40 8.07 13.06
C LEU A 34 -1.29 9.17 12.46
N GLY A 35 -2.63 9.02 12.49
CA GLY A 35 -3.57 10.01 11.96
C GLY A 35 -3.60 10.11 10.43
N ILE A 36 -3.13 9.08 9.71
CA ILE A 36 -2.97 9.11 8.25
C ILE A 36 -3.83 8.07 7.51
N ILE A 37 -4.68 7.32 8.23
CA ILE A 37 -5.49 6.27 7.61
C ILE A 37 -6.39 6.80 6.49
N GLU A 38 -6.97 7.98 6.66
CA GLU A 38 -7.86 8.63 5.68
C GLU A 38 -7.13 9.10 4.41
N LEU A 39 -5.79 9.09 4.40
CA LEU A 39 -5.01 9.35 3.20
C LEU A 39 -5.01 8.16 2.23
N PHE A 40 -5.37 6.96 2.66
CA PHE A 40 -5.32 5.78 1.80
C PHE A 40 -6.70 5.46 1.24
N ASP A 41 -6.79 5.35 -0.09
CA ASP A 41 -8.01 4.99 -0.82
C ASP A 41 -8.35 3.51 -0.63
N PHE A 42 -7.34 2.66 -0.40
CA PHE A 42 -7.52 1.24 -0.16
C PHE A 42 -6.42 0.65 0.73
N ILE A 43 -6.78 -0.28 1.61
CA ILE A 43 -5.84 -0.99 2.48
C ILE A 43 -6.15 -2.47 2.36
N VAL A 44 -5.19 -3.26 1.85
CA VAL A 44 -5.37 -4.71 1.75
C VAL A 44 -5.44 -5.30 3.15
N TYR A 45 -6.45 -6.13 3.42
CA TYR A 45 -6.46 -6.98 4.59
C TYR A 45 -5.61 -8.24 4.32
N PRO A 46 -4.53 -8.51 5.08
CA PRO A 46 -3.63 -9.62 4.79
C PRO A 46 -4.32 -10.99 4.78
N GLY A 47 -5.43 -11.14 5.51
CA GLY A 47 -6.21 -12.38 5.54
C GLY A 47 -6.94 -12.71 4.23
N ASP A 48 -7.12 -11.73 3.33
CA ASP A 48 -7.76 -11.93 2.03
C ASP A 48 -6.75 -12.35 0.94
N VAL A 49 -5.46 -12.30 1.25
CA VAL A 49 -4.38 -12.61 0.32
C VAL A 49 -4.11 -14.11 0.30
N LYS A 50 -4.29 -14.75 -0.87
CA LYS A 50 -4.06 -16.20 -1.03
C LYS A 50 -2.61 -16.62 -0.79
N LYS A 51 -1.66 -15.83 -1.30
CA LYS A 51 -0.23 -16.07 -1.15
C LYS A 51 0.47 -14.80 -0.67
N GLY A 52 1.08 -14.86 0.50
CA GLY A 52 1.90 -13.76 1.01
C GLY A 52 3.14 -13.51 0.16
N LYS A 53 3.79 -12.36 0.39
CA LYS A 53 5.10 -12.02 -0.21
C LYS A 53 6.08 -13.20 -0.02
N PRO A 54 6.83 -13.61 -1.06
CA PRO A 54 7.15 -12.86 -2.27
C PRO A 54 6.15 -13.04 -3.44
N ALA A 55 5.01 -13.69 -3.23
CA ALA A 55 3.98 -13.70 -4.25
C ALA A 55 3.40 -12.28 -4.45
N PRO A 56 3.01 -11.90 -5.68
CA PRO A 56 2.57 -10.55 -6.00
C PRO A 56 1.13 -10.26 -5.58
N ASP A 57 0.40 -11.26 -5.09
CA ASP A 57 -1.04 -11.22 -4.80
C ASP A 57 -1.46 -9.97 -4.01
N ILE A 58 -0.67 -9.58 -3.00
CA ILE A 58 -0.98 -8.40 -2.16
C ILE A 58 -0.83 -7.07 -2.92
N PHE A 59 0.12 -6.96 -3.84
CA PHE A 59 0.32 -5.75 -4.64
C PHE A 59 -0.72 -5.66 -5.76
N ILE A 60 -1.07 -6.80 -6.36
CA ILE A 60 -2.18 -6.92 -7.33
C ILE A 60 -3.48 -6.45 -6.67
N GLN A 61 -3.81 -7.01 -5.50
CA GLN A 61 -5.03 -6.63 -4.78
C GLN A 61 -5.02 -5.15 -4.36
N ALA A 62 -3.86 -4.60 -3.98
CA ALA A 62 -3.74 -3.18 -3.64
C ALA A 62 -3.99 -2.25 -4.84
N ALA A 63 -3.57 -2.64 -6.04
CA ALA A 63 -3.82 -1.90 -7.28
C ALA A 63 -5.29 -2.04 -7.72
N GLU A 64 -5.83 -3.26 -7.69
CA GLU A 64 -7.23 -3.53 -8.01
C GLU A 64 -8.19 -2.77 -7.09
N GLY A 65 -7.88 -2.68 -5.79
CA GLY A 65 -8.69 -1.97 -4.81
C GLY A 65 -8.78 -0.45 -5.02
N ILE A 66 -7.86 0.12 -5.81
CA ILE A 66 -7.91 1.53 -6.27
C ILE A 66 -8.29 1.66 -7.76
N GLY A 67 -8.65 0.55 -8.41
CA GLY A 67 -9.12 0.51 -9.79
C GLY A 67 -8.01 0.67 -10.85
N LEU A 68 -6.76 0.30 -10.53
CA LEU A 68 -5.60 0.41 -11.42
C LEU A 68 -4.94 -0.95 -11.66
N LYS A 69 -4.14 -1.05 -12.73
CA LYS A 69 -3.20 -2.17 -12.93
C LYS A 69 -1.91 -1.91 -12.19
N THR A 70 -1.20 -2.97 -11.82
CA THR A 70 0.13 -2.85 -11.20
C THR A 70 1.14 -2.09 -12.08
N THR A 71 1.02 -2.18 -13.41
CA THR A 71 1.85 -1.42 -14.37
C THR A 71 1.61 0.09 -14.36
N GLU A 72 0.55 0.56 -13.70
CA GLU A 72 0.20 1.97 -13.54
C GLU A 72 0.58 2.49 -12.14
N CYS A 73 1.17 1.64 -11.31
CA CYS A 73 1.49 1.89 -9.91
C CYS A 73 3.01 1.93 -9.68
N VAL A 74 3.42 2.63 -8.63
CA VAL A 74 4.78 2.57 -8.08
C VAL A 74 4.71 2.01 -6.66
N GLY A 75 5.48 0.96 -6.39
CA GLY A 75 5.57 0.33 -5.07
C GLY A 75 6.80 0.79 -4.29
N PHE A 76 6.63 1.02 -2.99
CA PHE A 76 7.72 1.29 -2.05
C PHE A 76 7.90 0.08 -1.13
N GLU A 77 9.12 -0.45 -1.05
CA GLU A 77 9.47 -1.62 -0.24
C GLU A 77 10.89 -1.54 0.30
N ASP A 78 11.09 -2.13 1.48
CA ASP A 78 12.36 -2.22 2.19
C ASP A 78 12.87 -3.67 2.31
N ALA A 79 12.00 -4.67 2.12
CA ALA A 79 12.33 -6.08 2.29
C ALA A 79 12.55 -6.81 0.95
N PRO A 80 13.57 -7.70 0.82
CA PRO A 80 13.82 -8.45 -0.41
C PRO A 80 12.64 -9.28 -0.91
N ALA A 81 11.86 -9.87 0.00
CA ALA A 81 10.65 -10.61 -0.36
C ALA A 81 9.58 -9.70 -0.97
N GLY A 82 9.46 -8.47 -0.47
CA GLY A 82 8.55 -7.47 -1.02
C GLY A 82 9.00 -6.94 -2.36
N VAL A 83 10.28 -6.58 -2.49
CA VAL A 83 10.87 -6.14 -3.78
C VAL A 83 10.69 -7.20 -4.87
N LYS A 84 10.83 -8.49 -4.54
CA LYS A 84 10.59 -9.59 -5.50
C LYS A 84 9.12 -9.73 -5.92
N GLY A 85 8.19 -9.29 -5.08
CA GLY A 85 6.76 -9.39 -5.32
C GLY A 85 6.13 -8.16 -5.98
N ILE A 86 6.84 -7.03 -6.05
CA ILE A 86 6.40 -5.79 -6.73
C ILE A 86 6.40 -5.99 -8.24
#